data_AF-A0AAP5YAM9-F1
#
_entry.id   AF-A0AAP5YAM9-F1
#
_cell.length_a   1.000
_cell.length_b   1.000
_cell.length_c   1.000
_cell.angle_alpha   90.00
_cell.angle_beta   90.00
_cell.angle_gamma   90.00
#
_symmetry.space_group_name_H-M   'P 1'
#
loop_
_entity.id
_entity.type
_entity.pdbx_description
1 polymer ?
#
loop_
_entity_poly.entity_id
_entity_poly.type
_entity_poly.pdbx_seq_one_letter_code
_entity_poly.pdbx_strand_id
1 'polypeptide(L)'
;MKTEFCNYDNLKKVAQGQAMLFVWPNELINKSLTTISFTDESKELGLQPLLIDAFTASILVKVLDALRESTQDKVKERIQTDRANFCLFYERAMSVI
;
A
#
# COMPACT_ATOMS: atom_id res chain seq x y z
N MET A 1 3.86 -13.43 -9.18
CA MET A 1 3.01 -12.32 -8.70
C MET A 1 3.85 -11.06 -8.72
N LYS A 2 3.33 -9.94 -9.26
CA LYS A 2 4.12 -8.71 -9.42
C LYS A 2 4.30 -8.01 -8.08
N THR A 3 5.50 -7.52 -7.81
CA THR A 3 5.77 -6.65 -6.65
C THR A 3 5.94 -5.22 -7.12
N GLU A 4 5.29 -4.29 -6.42
CA GLU A 4 5.27 -2.88 -6.74
C GLU A 4 5.41 -2.04 -5.47
N PHE A 5 5.78 -0.76 -5.64
CA PHE A 5 5.64 0.18 -4.53
C PHE A 5 4.16 0.47 -4.27
N CYS A 6 3.82 0.66 -2.99
CA CYS A 6 2.49 1.10 -2.60
C CYS A 6 2.20 2.47 -3.19
N ASN A 7 1.30 2.52 -4.16
CA ASN A 7 0.74 3.77 -4.68
C ASN A 7 -0.71 3.60 -5.11
N TYR A 8 -1.42 4.72 -5.13
CA TYR A 8 -2.84 4.76 -5.38
C TYR A 8 -3.21 4.24 -6.77
N ASP A 9 -2.41 4.55 -7.78
CA ASP A 9 -2.64 4.07 -9.15
C ASP A 9 -2.50 2.54 -9.24
N ASN A 10 -1.55 1.97 -8.51
CA ASN A 10 -1.39 0.53 -8.40
C ASN A 10 -2.55 -0.10 -7.61
N LEU A 11 -3.07 0.52 -6.55
CA LEU A 11 -4.28 0.07 -5.88
C LEU A 11 -5.49 0.06 -6.84
N LYS A 12 -5.65 1.08 -7.69
CA LYS A 12 -6.70 1.09 -8.73
C LYS A 12 -6.55 -0.06 -9.73
N LYS A 13 -5.32 -0.38 -10.16
CA LYS A 13 -5.06 -1.54 -11.03
C LYS A 13 -5.43 -2.85 -10.33
N VAL A 14 -5.09 -3.00 -9.05
CA VAL A 14 -5.43 -4.21 -8.28
C VAL A 14 -6.95 -4.37 -8.15
N ALA A 15 -7.68 -3.28 -7.90
CA ALA A 15 -9.14 -3.28 -7.83
C ALA A 15 -9.80 -3.77 -9.14
N GLN A 16 -9.10 -3.71 -10.28
CA GLN A 16 -9.57 -4.21 -11.57
C GLN A 16 -9.29 -5.70 -11.81
N GLY A 17 -8.65 -6.41 -10.87
CA GLY A 17 -8.71 -7.88 -10.82
C GLY A 17 -7.38 -8.63 -10.61
N GLN A 18 -6.21 -7.99 -10.61
CA GLN A 18 -4.94 -8.69 -10.36
C GLN A 18 -4.37 -8.33 -9.00
N ALA A 19 -4.29 -9.32 -8.11
CA ALA A 19 -3.61 -9.19 -6.82
C ALA A 19 -2.12 -8.85 -7.01
N MET A 20 -1.57 -8.06 -6.09
CA MET A 20 -0.22 -7.52 -6.18
C MET A 20 0.46 -7.52 -4.80
N LEU A 21 1.78 -7.71 -4.80
CA LEU A 21 2.59 -7.54 -3.62
C LEU A 21 3.05 -6.09 -3.52
N PHE A 22 2.86 -5.47 -2.37
CA PHE A 22 3.30 -4.10 -2.09
C PHE A 22 4.48 -4.06 -1.13
N VAL A 23 5.41 -3.16 -1.42
CA VAL A 23 6.53 -2.80 -0.53
C VAL A 23 6.59 -1.28 -0.41
N TRP A 24 7.23 -0.79 0.65
CA TRP A 24 7.49 0.64 0.81
C TRP A 24 8.96 0.95 0.59
N PRO A 25 9.33 2.06 -0.08
CA PRO A 25 10.72 2.36 -0.40
C PRO A 25 11.64 2.42 0.83
N ASN A 26 11.15 2.92 1.96
CA ASN A 26 11.90 3.03 3.22
C ASN A 26 12.21 1.67 3.86
N GLU A 27 11.55 0.59 3.43
CA GLU A 27 11.78 -0.77 3.93
C GLU A 27 12.96 -1.45 3.22
N LEU A 28 13.45 -0.87 2.12
CA LEU A 28 14.43 -1.49 1.23
C LEU A 28 15.77 -0.77 1.30
N ILE A 29 16.87 -1.53 1.24
CA ILE A 29 18.25 -1.01 1.23
C ILE A 29 18.47 -0.03 0.07
N ASN A 30 18.02 -0.40 -1.13
CA ASN A 30 18.28 0.36 -2.37
C ASN A 30 17.05 1.11 -2.91
N LYS A 31 15.93 1.12 -2.17
CA LYS A 31 14.66 1.73 -2.62
C LYS A 31 14.25 1.30 -4.05
N SER A 32 14.52 0.03 -4.41
CA SER A 32 14.38 -0.48 -5.78
C SER A 32 13.60 -1.79 -5.79
N LEU A 33 12.80 -1.98 -6.84
CA LEU A 33 12.04 -3.21 -7.09
C LEU A 33 12.84 -4.25 -7.89
N THR A 34 14.00 -3.88 -8.46
CA THR A 34 14.85 -4.80 -9.24
C THR A 34 15.46 -5.89 -8.35
N THR A 35 15.90 -5.50 -7.16
CA THR A 35 16.41 -6.40 -6.13
C THR A 35 15.76 -6.03 -4.80
N ILE A 36 14.78 -6.82 -4.39
CA ILE A 36 14.07 -6.60 -3.13
C ILE A 36 14.94 -7.11 -1.99
N SER A 37 15.62 -6.19 -1.33
CA SER A 37 16.41 -6.46 -0.12
C SER A 37 15.95 -5.52 0.98
N PHE A 38 15.37 -6.08 2.03
CA PHE A 38 14.90 -5.33 3.20
C PHE A 38 16.08 -4.81 4.03
N THR A 39 15.89 -3.66 4.68
CA THR A 39 16.84 -3.15 5.69
C THR A 39 16.89 -4.09 6.90
N ASP A 40 17.91 -3.95 7.74
CA ASP A 40 18.04 -4.81 8.92
C ASP A 40 16.92 -4.54 9.93
N GLU A 41 16.50 -3.28 10.10
CA GLU A 41 15.33 -2.93 10.92
C GLU A 41 14.05 -3.59 10.38
N SER A 42 13.88 -3.61 9.06
CA SER A 42 12.72 -4.24 8.43
C SER A 42 12.72 -5.76 8.62
N LYS A 43 13.90 -6.39 8.61
CA LYS A 43 14.04 -7.84 8.88
C LYS A 43 13.78 -8.17 10.34
N GLU A 44 14.26 -7.36 11.28
CA GLU A 44 14.01 -7.52 12.72
C GLU A 44 12.50 -7.47 13.03
N LEU A 45 11.77 -6.61 12.33
CA LEU A 45 10.31 -6.51 12.38
C LEU A 45 9.58 -7.63 11.62
N GLY A 46 10.30 -8.51 10.92
CA GLY A 46 9.71 -9.59 10.13
C GLY A 46 8.93 -9.11 8.91
N LEU A 47 9.24 -7.93 8.36
CA LEU A 47 8.50 -7.37 7.23
C LEU A 47 8.73 -8.20 5.96
N GLN A 48 7.63 -8.45 5.26
CA GLN A 48 7.58 -9.07 3.95
C GLN A 48 6.71 -8.23 3.01
N PRO A 49 6.81 -8.41 1.68
CA PRO A 49 5.88 -7.77 0.74
C PRO A 49 4.43 -8.11 1.12
N LEU A 50 3.56 -7.10 1.14
CA LEU A 50 2.18 -7.23 1.56
C LEU A 50 1.30 -7.58 0.36
N LEU A 51 0.61 -8.72 0.42
CA LEU A 51 -0.37 -9.09 -0.60
C LEU A 51 -1.65 -8.28 -0.44
N ILE A 52 -2.06 -7.61 -1.52
CA ILE A 52 -3.37 -6.95 -1.62
C ILE A 52 -4.13 -7.55 -2.80
N ASP A 53 -5.34 -8.01 -2.53
CA ASP A 53 -6.25 -8.58 -3.53
C ASP A 53 -7.24 -7.53 -4.08
N ALA A 54 -8.01 -7.93 -5.10
CA ALA A 54 -8.97 -7.05 -5.76
C ALA A 54 -10.08 -6.56 -4.81
N PHE A 55 -10.53 -7.41 -3.88
CA PHE A 55 -11.56 -7.06 -2.91
C PHE A 55 -11.08 -5.96 -1.97
N THR A 56 -9.93 -6.19 -1.33
CA THR A 56 -9.29 -5.23 -0.43
C THR A 56 -9.00 -3.92 -1.16
N ALA A 57 -8.39 -3.98 -2.35
CA ALA A 57 -8.11 -2.78 -3.13
C ALA A 57 -9.37 -1.99 -3.50
N SER A 58 -10.47 -2.66 -3.87
CA SER A 58 -11.73 -2.01 -4.23
C SER A 58 -12.31 -1.21 -3.07
N ILE A 59 -12.22 -1.75 -1.86
CA ILE A 59 -12.64 -1.06 -0.62
C ILE A 59 -11.79 0.19 -0.40
N LEU A 60 -10.47 0.03 -0.43
CA LEU A 60 -9.53 1.13 -0.18
C LEU A 60 -9.73 2.27 -1.19
N VAL A 61 -9.90 1.93 -2.47
CA VAL A 61 -10.18 2.88 -3.55
C VAL A 61 -11.51 3.59 -3.33
N LYS A 62 -12.58 2.84 -3.01
CA LYS A 62 -13.91 3.42 -2.75
C LYS A 62 -13.89 4.42 -1.59
N VAL A 63 -13.22 4.07 -0.49
CA VAL A 63 -13.10 4.97 0.67
C VAL A 63 -12.29 6.21 0.31
N LEU A 64 -11.19 6.05 -0.41
CA LEU A 64 -10.35 7.18 -0.80
C LEU A 64 -11.05 8.11 -1.79
N ASP A 65 -11.71 7.57 -2.83
CA ASP A 65 -12.47 8.34 -3.82
C ASP A 65 -13.68 9.08 -3.21
N ALA A 66 -14.20 8.63 -2.05
CA ALA A 66 -15.27 9.32 -1.32
C ALA A 66 -14.80 10.56 -0.55
N LEU A 67 -13.48 10.73 -0.35
CA LEU A 67 -12.92 11.89 0.34
C LEU A 67 -12.87 13.12 -0.57
N ARG A 68 -12.81 14.31 0.03
CA ARG A 68 -12.51 15.56 -0.70
C ARG A 68 -11.09 15.51 -1.26
N GLU A 69 -10.86 16.09 -2.43
CA GLU A 69 -9.57 16.07 -3.15
C GLU A 69 -8.36 16.46 -2.26
N SER A 70 -8.47 17.56 -1.52
CA SER A 70 -7.42 18.01 -0.59
C SER A 70 -7.11 17.03 0.55
N THR A 71 -8.08 16.17 0.91
CA THR A 71 -7.89 15.11 1.89
C THR A 71 -7.36 13.85 1.23
N GLN A 72 -7.81 13.54 0.01
CA GLN A 72 -7.28 12.42 -0.78
C GLN A 72 -5.78 12.54 -0.93
N ASP A 73 -5.26 13.70 -1.30
CA ASP A 73 -3.83 13.87 -1.55
C ASP A 73 -2.99 13.65 -0.29
N LYS A 74 -3.46 14.13 0.87
CA LYS A 74 -2.82 13.86 2.16
C LYS A 74 -2.85 12.39 2.53
N VAL A 75 -3.96 11.70 2.28
CA VAL A 75 -4.07 10.25 2.56
C VAL A 75 -3.16 9.47 1.63
N LYS A 76 -3.16 9.77 0.31
CA LYS A 76 -2.24 9.16 -0.67
C LYS A 76 -0.80 9.34 -0.21
N GLU A 77 -0.36 10.55 0.09
CA GLU A 77 1.01 10.81 0.55
C GLU A 77 1.39 9.92 1.75
N ARG A 78 0.52 9.85 2.76
CA ARG A 78 0.76 9.06 3.98
C ARG A 78 0.86 7.56 3.71
N ILE A 79 -0.11 6.97 3.01
CA ILE A 79 -0.16 5.52 2.82
C ILE A 79 0.91 5.00 1.85
N GLN A 80 1.42 5.86 0.97
CA GLN A 80 2.45 5.51 -0.01
C GLN A 80 3.86 5.59 0.55
N THR A 81 4.06 6.46 1.54
CA THR A 81 5.37 6.70 2.15
C THR A 81 5.68 5.70 3.25
N ASP A 82 4.65 5.22 3.96
CA ASP A 82 4.84 4.43 5.17
C ASP A 82 3.78 3.33 5.35
N ARG A 83 4.24 2.10 5.63
CA ARG A 83 3.38 0.93 5.83
C ARG A 83 2.45 1.10 7.03
N ALA A 84 2.91 1.65 8.14
CA ALA A 84 2.06 1.79 9.32
C ALA A 84 0.87 2.71 9.05
N ASN A 85 1.08 3.79 8.28
CA ASN A 85 0.00 4.65 7.81
C ASN A 85 -0.95 3.93 6.85
N PHE A 86 -0.44 3.07 5.97
CA PHE A 86 -1.29 2.20 5.15
C PHE A 86 -2.15 1.25 6.01
N CYS A 87 -1.55 0.56 6.99
CA CYS A 87 -2.26 -0.34 7.89
C CYS A 87 -3.38 0.39 8.65
N LEU A 88 -3.08 1.58 9.18
CA LEU A 88 -4.09 2.42 9.83
C LEU A 88 -5.22 2.79 8.87
N PHE A 89 -4.90 3.17 7.63
CA PHE A 89 -5.92 3.47 6.63
C PHE A 89 -6.76 2.24 6.30
N TYR A 90 -6.13 1.07 6.13
CA TYR A 90 -6.81 -0.20 5.91
C TYR A 90 -7.81 -0.51 7.03
N GLU A 91 -7.39 -0.44 8.29
CA GLU A 91 -8.27 -0.68 9.44
C GLU A 91 -9.47 0.26 9.45
N ARG A 92 -9.24 1.55 9.16
CA ARG A 92 -10.31 2.56 9.09
C ARG A 92 -11.26 2.30 7.93
N ALA A 93 -10.73 1.98 6.75
CA ALA A 93 -11.51 1.68 5.57
C ALA A 93 -12.38 0.43 5.77
N MET A 94 -11.86 -0.59 6.44
CA MET A 94 -12.62 -1.80 6.78
C MET A 94 -13.69 -1.57 7.85
N SER A 95 -13.49 -0.61 8.76
CA SER A 95 -14.46 -0.31 9.83
C SER A 95 -15.73 0.41 9.38
N VAL A 96 -15.80 0.87 8.13
CA VAL A 96 -16.92 1.67 7.59
C VAL A 96 -17.69 0.94 6.49
N ILE A 97 -17.49 -0.37 6.36
CA ILE A 97 -18.20 -1.29 5.45
C ILE A 97 -19.23 -2.05 6.26
#